data_AF-A0A3C2BRW8-F1
#
_entry.id   AF-A0A3C2BRW8-F1
#
_cell.length_a   1.000
_cell.length_b   1.000
_cell.length_c   1.000
_cell.angle_alpha   90.00
_cell.angle_beta   90.00
_cell.angle_gamma   90.00
#
_symmetry.space_group_name_H-M   'P 1'
#
loop_
_entity.id
_entity.type
_entity.pdbx_description
1 polymer ?
#
loop_
_entity_poly.entity_id
_entity_poly.type
_entity_poly.pdbx_seq_one_letter_code
_entity_poly.pdbx_strand_id
1 'polypeptide(L)'
;MSVDGMPLPAWKHSRPGGTGYPADAQAWDRWYASAAYGWSPASSSVRSALNGLTPGRALDLGSGDGRHAVWLAGRGWHVQALDFSADALAIGRERAFAE
;
A
#
# COMPACT_ATOMS: atom_id res chain seq x y z
N MET A 1 9.11 -14.91 -0.02
CA MET A 1 9.68 -13.58 -0.33
C MET A 1 9.12 -12.60 0.67
N SER A 2 9.94 -12.20 1.64
CA SER A 2 9.60 -11.27 2.71
C SER A 2 10.45 -10.02 2.51
N VAL A 3 9.83 -8.85 2.61
CA VAL A 3 10.55 -7.63 2.99
C VAL A 3 10.48 -7.56 4.53
N ASP A 4 11.63 -7.39 5.17
CA ASP A 4 11.86 -7.06 6.60
C ASP A 4 11.43 -8.01 7.74
N GLY A 5 11.14 -9.29 7.47
CA GLY A 5 11.20 -10.36 8.50
C GLY A 5 10.23 -10.26 9.69
N MET A 6 9.30 -9.30 9.72
CA MET A 6 8.21 -9.24 10.69
C MET A 6 6.97 -9.94 10.11
N PRO A 7 6.41 -10.97 10.78
CA PRO A 7 5.26 -11.68 10.24
C PRO A 7 4.06 -10.74 10.22
N LEU A 8 3.37 -10.72 9.08
CA LEU A 8 2.05 -10.10 9.02
C LEU A 8 1.11 -10.82 10.01
N PRO A 9 0.02 -10.19 10.46
CA PRO A 9 -0.96 -10.88 11.28
C PRO A 9 -1.41 -12.17 10.57
N ALA A 10 -1.67 -13.23 11.34
CA ALA A 10 -1.99 -14.56 10.78
C ALA A 10 -3.12 -14.52 9.74
N TRP A 11 -4.06 -13.58 9.85
CA TRP A 11 -5.16 -13.37 8.91
C TRP A 11 -4.75 -12.80 7.54
N LYS A 12 -3.57 -12.17 7.39
CA LYS A 12 -3.04 -11.77 6.07
C LYS A 12 -2.45 -12.94 5.28
N HIS A 13 -2.24 -14.08 5.92
CA HIS A 13 -1.68 -15.29 5.29
C HIS A 13 -2.74 -16.29 4.83
N SER A 14 -4.03 -15.99 5.00
CA SER A 14 -5.11 -16.89 4.60
C SER A 14 -5.05 -17.21 3.10
N ARG A 15 -4.76 -18.49 2.80
CA ARG A 15 -4.75 -19.05 1.44
C ARG A 15 -6.18 -19.22 0.93
N PRO A 16 -6.39 -19.36 -0.41
CA PRO A 16 -7.67 -19.79 -0.95
C PRO A 16 -8.15 -21.06 -0.24
N GLY A 17 -9.30 -20.99 0.43
CA GLY A 17 -9.89 -22.08 1.22
C GLY A 17 -9.83 -21.92 2.76
N GLY A 18 -9.04 -20.99 3.29
CA GLY A 18 -9.22 -20.45 4.65
C GLY A 18 -10.07 -19.18 4.60
N THR A 19 -10.72 -18.78 5.70
CA THR A 19 -11.43 -17.48 5.78
C THR A 19 -10.53 -16.41 5.18
N GLY A 20 -10.92 -15.87 4.01
CA GLY A 20 -10.06 -15.04 3.17
C GLY A 20 -9.54 -13.79 3.87
N TYR A 21 -8.83 -12.93 3.16
CA TYR A 21 -8.53 -11.58 3.67
C TYR A 21 -9.80 -11.02 4.29
N PRO A 22 -9.79 -10.63 5.58
CA PRO A 22 -10.97 -10.05 6.16
C PRO A 22 -11.27 -8.79 5.33
N ALA A 23 -12.44 -8.79 4.68
CA ALA A 23 -13.00 -7.60 4.05
C ALA A 23 -13.54 -6.66 5.15
N ASP A 24 -12.70 -6.39 6.15
CA ASP A 24 -13.00 -5.60 7.33
C ASP A 24 -11.99 -4.45 7.40
N ALA A 25 -12.46 -3.25 7.06
CA ALA A 25 -11.68 -2.02 7.14
C ALA A 25 -11.07 -1.83 8.54
N GLN A 26 -11.79 -2.17 9.61
CA GLN A 26 -11.31 -1.96 10.98
C GLN A 26 -10.15 -2.89 11.32
N ALA A 27 -10.09 -4.10 10.75
CA ALA A 27 -8.94 -4.99 10.91
C ALA A 27 -7.69 -4.41 10.26
N TRP A 28 -7.84 -3.74 9.11
CA TRP A 28 -6.76 -3.04 8.44
C TRP A 28 -6.35 -1.76 9.17
N ASP A 29 -7.31 -0.96 9.66
CA ASP A 29 -7.03 0.22 10.48
C ASP A 29 -6.20 -0.15 11.71
N ARG A 30 -6.64 -1.17 12.48
CA ARG A 30 -5.89 -1.69 13.63
C ARG A 30 -4.46 -2.14 13.27
N TRP A 31 -4.26 -2.67 12.07
CA TRP A 31 -2.92 -3.05 11.62
C TRP A 31 -2.04 -1.82 11.36
N TYR A 32 -2.54 -0.85 10.60
CA TYR A 32 -1.80 0.39 10.29
C TYR A 32 -1.53 1.25 11.51
N ALA A 33 -2.40 1.21 12.52
CA ALA A 33 -2.19 1.85 13.82
C ALA A 33 -1.24 1.08 14.76
N SER A 34 -0.86 -0.17 14.42
CA SER A 34 -0.04 -1.00 15.30
C SER A 34 1.45 -0.63 15.22
N ALA A 35 2.17 -0.75 16.34
CA ALA A 35 3.61 -0.58 16.38
C ALA A 35 4.39 -1.61 15.54
N ALA A 36 3.72 -2.69 15.09
CA ALA A 36 4.29 -3.72 14.23
C ALA A 36 4.21 -3.38 12.74
N TYR A 37 3.44 -2.36 12.36
CA TYR A 37 3.38 -1.91 10.97
C TYR A 37 4.71 -1.26 10.57
N GLY A 38 5.31 -1.78 9.50
CA GLY A 38 6.52 -1.25 8.90
C GLY A 38 6.25 -0.64 7.53
N TRP A 39 6.94 0.47 7.24
CA TRP A 39 6.91 1.07 5.91
C TRP A 39 7.88 0.37 4.96
N SER A 40 7.53 0.32 3.67
CA SER A 40 8.45 -0.08 2.61
C SER A 40 8.28 0.80 1.38
N PRO A 41 9.35 1.06 0.61
CA PRO A 41 9.26 1.80 -0.64
C PRO A 41 8.46 1.04 -1.72
N ALA A 42 8.12 1.74 -2.81
CA ALA A 42 7.56 1.11 -4.01
C ALA A 42 8.38 -0.11 -4.46
N SER A 43 7.68 -1.23 -4.69
CA SER A 43 8.32 -2.51 -5.06
C SER A 43 9.10 -2.43 -6.38
N SER A 44 10.17 -3.21 -6.49
CA SER A 44 10.97 -3.33 -7.71
C SER A 44 10.14 -3.72 -8.94
N SER A 45 9.13 -4.58 -8.77
CA SER A 45 8.23 -4.98 -9.86
C SER A 45 7.43 -3.81 -10.43
N VAL A 46 6.86 -2.94 -9.58
CA VAL A 46 6.14 -1.74 -10.02
C VAL A 46 7.09 -0.74 -10.68
N ARG A 47 8.28 -0.54 -10.07
CA ARG A 47 9.31 0.34 -10.61
C ARG A 47 9.75 -0.10 -12.01
N SER A 48 9.98 -1.39 -12.20
CA SER A 48 10.39 -1.98 -13.48
C SER A 48 9.29 -1.89 -14.52
N ALA A 49 8.04 -2.22 -14.15
CA ALA A 49 6.90 -2.24 -15.06
C ALA A 49 6.58 -0.86 -15.67
N LEU A 50 6.96 0.23 -14.99
CA LEU A 50 6.67 1.59 -15.42
C LEU A 50 7.89 2.32 -15.98
N ASN A 51 9.04 1.66 -16.05
CA ASN A 51 10.25 2.25 -16.62
C ASN A 51 10.05 2.54 -18.12
N GLY A 52 10.37 3.76 -18.53
CA GLY A 52 10.23 4.20 -19.93
C GLY A 52 8.79 4.55 -20.36
N LEU A 53 7.80 4.40 -19.48
CA LEU A 53 6.43 4.87 -19.77
C LEU A 53 6.30 6.37 -19.50
N THR A 54 5.64 7.07 -20.42
CA THR A 54 5.27 8.48 -20.22
C THR A 54 4.20 8.57 -19.11
N PRO A 55 4.39 9.42 -18.08
CA PRO A 55 3.42 9.59 -17.02
C PRO A 55 2.05 10.03 -17.55
N GLY A 56 0.99 9.42 -17.00
CA GLY A 56 -0.40 9.74 -17.29
C GLY A 56 -1.25 9.62 -16.04
N ARG A 57 -2.37 8.91 -16.13
CA ARG A 57 -3.25 8.63 -14.99
C ARG A 57 -2.99 7.22 -14.46
N ALA A 58 -3.01 7.06 -13.14
CA ALA A 58 -2.90 5.75 -12.48
C ALA A 58 -3.97 5.59 -11.39
N LEU A 59 -4.40 4.36 -11.18
CA LEU A 59 -5.29 3.94 -10.09
C LEU A 59 -4.54 2.91 -9.24
N ASP A 60 -4.33 3.22 -7.96
CA ASP A 60 -3.69 2.33 -6.98
C ASP A 60 -4.78 1.73 -6.08
N LEU A 61 -5.11 0.45 -6.31
CA LEU A 61 -6.19 -0.26 -5.61
C LEU A 61 -5.63 -1.10 -4.47
N GLY A 62 -6.21 -0.95 -3.27
CA GLY A 62 -5.58 -1.48 -2.06
C GLY A 62 -4.26 -0.77 -1.80
N SER A 63 -4.26 0.55 -1.99
CA SER A 63 -3.05 1.39 -1.96
C SER A 63 -2.36 1.38 -0.60
N GLY A 64 -3.08 0.96 0.44
CA GLY A 64 -2.63 0.97 1.82
C GLY A 64 -2.13 2.35 2.21
N ASP A 65 -0.89 2.38 2.62
CA ASP A 65 -0.15 3.55 3.08
C ASP A 65 0.45 4.41 1.95
N GLY A 66 0.02 4.16 0.71
CA GLY A 66 0.35 4.93 -0.46
C GLY A 66 1.76 4.73 -1.01
N ARG A 67 2.50 3.68 -0.62
CA ARG A 67 3.92 3.53 -1.04
C ARG A 67 4.13 3.57 -2.56
N HIS A 68 3.17 3.10 -3.34
CA HIS A 68 3.21 3.12 -4.80
C HIS A 68 2.63 4.44 -5.32
N ALA A 69 1.45 4.84 -4.86
CA ALA A 69 0.83 6.10 -5.25
C ALA A 69 1.75 7.33 -5.06
N VAL A 70 2.40 7.47 -3.91
CA VAL A 70 3.33 8.59 -3.64
C VAL A 70 4.55 8.53 -4.56
N TRP A 71 5.12 7.34 -4.75
CA TRP A 71 6.28 7.15 -5.64
C TRP A 71 5.97 7.48 -7.11
N LEU A 72 4.75 7.17 -7.56
CA LEU A 72 4.22 7.49 -8.88
C LEU A 72 3.94 8.99 -9.04
N ALA A 73 3.29 9.61 -8.04
CA ALA A 73 3.03 11.04 -8.03
C ALA A 73 4.33 11.85 -8.14
N GLY A 74 5.37 11.46 -7.39
CA GLY A 74 6.72 12.04 -7.50
C GLY A 74 7.41 11.82 -8.86
N ARG A 75 6.81 11.06 -9.76
CA ARG A 75 7.27 10.83 -11.15
C ARG A 75 6.36 11.48 -12.20
N GLY A 76 5.45 12.36 -11.77
CA GLY A 76 4.54 13.09 -12.65
C GLY A 76 3.28 12.32 -13.04
N TRP A 77 3.01 11.17 -12.42
CA TRP A 77 1.72 10.49 -12.61
C TRP A 77 0.62 11.20 -11.81
N HIS A 78 -0.57 11.34 -12.40
CA HIS A 78 -1.77 11.72 -11.67
C HIS A 78 -2.42 10.47 -11.10
N VAL A 79 -2.24 10.24 -9.80
CA VAL A 79 -2.63 8.98 -9.14
C VAL A 79 -3.88 9.17 -8.29
N GLN A 80 -4.82 8.24 -8.43
CA GLN A 80 -5.93 8.07 -7.49
C GLN A 80 -5.66 6.82 -6.64
N ALA A 81 -5.54 7.00 -5.33
CA ALA A 81 -5.28 5.92 -4.37
C ALA A 81 -6.58 5.54 -3.65
N LEU A 82 -6.91 4.26 -3.65
CA LEU A 82 -8.10 3.71 -2.98
C LEU A 82 -7.66 2.59 -2.04
N ASP A 83 -8.13 2.70 -0.80
CA ASP A 83 -8.04 1.63 0.18
C ASP A 83 -9.31 1.59 1.03
N PHE A 84 -9.58 0.45 1.65
CA PHE A 84 -10.67 0.32 2.61
C PHE A 84 -10.30 0.88 3.98
N SER A 85 -9.01 0.93 4.31
CA SER A 85 -8.52 1.48 5.57
C SER A 85 -8.37 3.00 5.50
N ALA A 86 -9.11 3.69 6.37
CA ALA A 86 -9.01 5.14 6.50
C ALA A 86 -7.66 5.54 7.10
N ASP A 87 -7.15 4.75 8.06
CA ASP A 87 -5.84 5.00 8.69
C ASP A 87 -4.70 4.84 7.68
N ALA A 88 -4.78 3.84 6.79
CA ALA A 88 -3.80 3.67 5.72
C ALA A 88 -3.79 4.87 4.76
N LEU A 89 -4.97 5.34 4.34
CA LEU A 89 -5.10 6.51 3.48
C LEU A 89 -4.61 7.78 4.17
N ALA A 90 -4.79 7.93 5.48
CA ALA A 90 -4.25 9.06 6.24
C ALA A 90 -2.71 9.09 6.19
N ILE A 91 -2.06 7.95 6.46
CA ILE A 91 -0.59 7.81 6.34
C ILE A 91 -0.13 8.15 4.91
N GLY A 92 -0.84 7.64 3.90
CA GLY A 92 -0.53 7.92 2.50
C GLY A 92 -0.64 9.41 2.15
N ARG A 93 -1.65 10.11 2.68
CA ARG A 93 -1.81 11.56 2.51
C ARG A 93 -0.68 12.32 3.16
N GLU A 94 -0.33 12.01 4.41
CA GLU A 94 0.78 12.66 5.11
C GLU A 94 2.08 12.54 4.31
N ARG A 95 2.38 11.37 3.78
CA ARG A 95 3.58 11.14 2.93
C ARG A 95 3.53 11.84 1.59
N ALA A 96 2.35 12.03 1.01
CA ALA A 96 2.20 12.76 -0.24
C ALA A 96 2.55 14.26 -0.08
N PHE A 97 2.44 14.79 1.13
CA PHE A 97 2.71 16.20 1.45
C PHE A 97 3.97 16.40 2.30
N ALA A 98 4.65 15.33 2.70
CA ALA A 98 5.96 15.38 3.33
C ALA A 98 7.02 15.51 2.23
N GLU A 99 7.34 16.75 1.85
CA GLU A 99 8.43 17.09 0.92
C GLU A 99 9.81 16.76 1.50
#